data_AF-A0A241VVH2-F1
#
_entry.id   AF-A0A241VVH2-F1
#
_cell.length_a   1.000
_cell.length_b   1.000
_cell.length_c   1.000
_cell.angle_alpha   90.00
_cell.angle_beta   90.00
_cell.angle_gamma   90.00
#
_symmetry.space_group_name_H-M   'P 1'
#
loop_
_entity.id
_entity.type
_entity.pdbx_description
1 polymer ?
#
loop_
_entity_poly.entity_id
_entity_poly.type
_entity_poly.pdbx_seq_one_letter_code
_entity_poly.pdbx_strand_id
1 'polypeptide(L)' 'MSELSIAFGQLVRKHRKEKNISQEKLALLCNIDRSYMGRIERGEVNITLEKLYDLAKALEVNLHELLPMSFD' A
#
# COMPACT_ATOMS: atom_id res chain seq x y z
N MET A 1 -13.67 3.08 7.78
CA MET A 1 -13.03 2.85 6.47
C MET A 1 -13.62 1.59 5.86
N SER A 2 -13.63 1.46 4.54
CA SER A 2 -14.17 0.26 3.88
C SER A 2 -13.29 -0.96 4.12
N GLU A 3 -13.89 -2.15 4.12
CA GLU A 3 -13.16 -3.43 4.18
C GLU A 3 -12.11 -3.52 3.06
N LEU A 4 -12.47 -3.02 1.87
CA LEU A 4 -11.57 -2.86 0.73
C LEU A 4 -10.27 -2.11 1.08
N SER A 5 -10.35 -0.98 1.80
CA SER A 5 -9.17 -0.17 2.14
C SER A 5 -8.27 -0.87 3.17
N ILE A 6 -8.88 -1.60 4.10
CA ILE A 6 -8.15 -2.40 5.10
C ILE A 6 -7.42 -3.55 4.41
N ALA A 7 -8.10 -4.30 3.54
CA ALA A 7 -7.50 -5.40 2.79
C ALA A 7 -6.35 -4.91 1.89
N PHE A 8 -6.56 -3.79 1.18
CA PHE A 8 -5.51 -3.13 0.39
C PHE A 8 -4.28 -2.78 1.26
N GLY A 9 -4.50 -2.11 2.39
CA GLY A 9 -3.42 -1.71 3.29
C GLY A 9 -2.61 -2.89 3.83
N GLN A 10 -3.28 -4.01 4.11
CA GLN A 10 -2.62 -5.25 4.54
C GLN A 10 -1.74 -5.86 3.44
N LEU A 11 -2.18 -5.84 2.18
CA LEU A 11 -1.36 -6.28 1.04
C LEU A 11 -0.11 -5.41 0.86
N VAL A 12 -0.26 -4.09 0.93
CA VAL A 12 0.89 -3.15 0.89
C VAL A 12 1.89 -3.48 2.01
N ARG A 13 1.40 -3.66 3.24
CA ARG A 13 2.23 -3.99 4.40
C ARG A 13 2.94 -5.33 4.25
N LYS A 14 2.26 -6.34 3.70
CA LYS A 14 2.81 -7.67 3.44
C LYS A 14 4.00 -7.56 2.49
N HIS A 15 3.79 -7.02 1.29
CA HIS A 15 4.84 -6.87 0.27
C HIS A 15 5.99 -5.98 0.73
N ARG A 16 5.71 -4.91 1.48
CA ARG A 16 6.77 -4.08 2.08
C ARG A 16 7.69 -4.89 3.00
N LYS A 17 7.09 -5.74 3.85
CA LYS A 17 7.85 -6.60 4.77
C LYS A 17 8.63 -7.68 4.02
N GLU A 18 8.06 -8.28 2.98
CA GLU A 18 8.76 -9.26 2.13
C GLU A 18 9.98 -8.63 1.44
N LYS A 19 9.89 -7.36 1.06
CA LYS A 19 11.01 -6.56 0.54
C LYS A 19 12.01 -6.08 1.61
N ASN A 20 11.76 -6.34 2.89
CA ASN A 20 12.59 -5.94 4.03
C ASN A 20 12.88 -4.42 4.11
N ILE A 21 11.92 -3.57 3.72
CA ILE A 21 12.05 -2.11 3.82
C ILE A 21 11.14 -1.52 4.90
N SER A 22 11.56 -0.40 5.50
CA SER A 22 10.76 0.34 6.49
C SER A 22 9.63 1.14 5.82
N GLN A 23 8.63 1.57 6.60
CA GLN A 23 7.61 2.50 6.11
C GLN A 23 8.23 3.81 5.62
N GLU A 24 9.29 4.30 6.28
CA GLU A 24 10.06 5.47 5.85
C GLU A 24 10.64 5.28 4.45
N LYS A 25 11.27 4.11 4.22
CA LYS A 25 11.86 3.81 2.92
C LYS A 25 10.81 3.71 1.82
N LEU A 26 9.67 3.05 2.08
CA LEU A 26 8.60 2.96 1.09
C LEU A 26 7.95 4.32 0.82
N ALA A 27 7.73 5.12 1.87
CA ALA A 27 7.20 6.47 1.73
C ALA A 27 8.10 7.36 0.85
N LEU A 28 9.42 7.29 1.05
CA LEU A 28 10.41 7.96 0.21
C LEU A 28 10.35 7.50 -1.24
N LEU A 29 10.24 6.18 -1.49
CA LEU A 29 10.12 5.64 -2.86
C LEU A 29 8.83 6.08 -3.58
N CYS A 30 7.74 6.28 -2.83
CA CYS A 30 6.46 6.74 -3.36
C CYS A 30 6.30 8.28 -3.32
N ASN A 31 7.33 9.01 -2.89
CA ASN A 31 7.31 10.46 -2.68
C ASN A 31 6.09 10.93 -1.85
N ILE A 32 5.88 10.30 -0.69
CA ILE A 32 4.82 10.64 0.25
C ILE A 32 5.35 10.70 1.69
N ASP A 33 4.56 11.28 2.58
CA ASP A 33 4.89 11.32 4.00
C ASP A 33 4.80 9.93 4.66
N ARG A 34 5.73 9.64 5.58
CA ARG A 34 5.76 8.38 6.34
C ARG A 34 4.50 8.13 7.16
N SER A 35 3.90 9.17 7.75
CA SER A 35 2.61 9.06 8.45
C SER A 35 1.50 8.66 7.48
N TYR A 36 1.48 9.25 6.28
CA TYR A 36 0.54 8.85 5.23
C TYR A 36 0.74 7.38 4.83
N MET A 37 1.98 6.92 4.59
CA MET A 37 2.28 5.50 4.37
C MET A 37 1.75 4.60 5.51
N GLY A 38 1.94 5.01 6.76
CA GLY A 38 1.39 4.28 7.91
C GLY A 38 -0.14 4.20 7.90
N ARG A 39 -0.83 5.27 7.50
CA ARG A 39 -2.29 5.31 7.35
C ARG A 39 -2.76 4.40 6.20
N ILE A 40 -2.01 4.34 5.09
CA ILE A 40 -2.27 3.39 3.99
C ILE A 40 -2.26 1.96 4.52
N GLU A 41 -1.19 1.56 5.22
CA GLU A 41 -1.06 0.19 5.73
C GLU A 41 -2.10 -0.21 6.78
N ARG A 42 -2.73 0.77 7.45
CA ARG A 42 -3.83 0.56 8.39
C ARG A 42 -5.21 0.68 7.72
N GLY A 43 -5.26 0.97 6.42
CA GLY A 43 -6.52 1.18 5.70
C GLY A 43 -7.28 2.41 6.17
N GLU A 44 -6.60 3.44 6.67
CA GLU A 44 -7.17 4.68 7.22
C GLU A 44 -7.41 5.78 6.17
N VAL A 45 -7.12 5.49 4.90
CA VAL A 45 -7.22 6.42 3.78
C VAL A 45 -7.76 5.72 2.54
N ASN A 46 -8.56 6.45 1.76
CA ASN A 46 -8.93 6.03 0.40
C ASN A 46 -7.75 6.31 -0.52
N ILE A 47 -7.34 5.29 -1.28
CA ILE A 47 -6.20 5.35 -2.19
C ILE A 47 -6.68 5.66 -3.60
N THR A 48 -5.97 6.54 -4.29
CA THR A 48 -6.22 6.82 -5.71
C THR A 48 -5.56 5.76 -6.58
N LEU A 49 -6.02 5.64 -7.84
CA LEU A 49 -5.43 4.73 -8.79
C LEU A 49 -3.93 5.03 -9.00
N GLU A 50 -3.55 6.30 -9.12
CA GLU A 50 -2.16 6.72 -9.30
C GLU A 50 -1.28 6.22 -8.14
N LYS A 51 -1.78 6.29 -6.90
CA LYS A 51 -1.04 5.82 -5.73
C LYS A 51 -0.91 4.30 -5.70
N LEU A 52 -1.91 3.56 -6.17
CA LEU A 52 -1.78 2.11 -6.39
C LEU A 52 -0.62 1.80 -7.35
N TYR A 53 -0.50 2.52 -8.47
CA TYR A 53 0.60 2.34 -9.42
C TYR A 53 1.96 2.71 -8.83
N ASP A 54 2.05 3.82 -8.09
CA ASP A 54 3.28 4.22 -7.40
C ASP A 54 3.74 3.15 -6.39
N LEU A 55 2.80 2.59 -5.62
CA LEU A 55 3.06 1.54 -4.64
C LEU A 55 3.52 0.24 -5.31
N ALA A 56 2.82 -0.20 -6.36
CA ALA A 56 3.19 -1.39 -7.12
C ALA A 56 4.61 -1.27 -7.70
N LYS A 57 4.92 -0.09 -8.28
CA LYS A 57 6.26 0.21 -8.81
C LYS A 57 7.32 0.21 -7.71
N ALA A 58 7.07 0.86 -6.57
CA ALA A 58 8.03 0.92 -5.46
C ALA A 58 8.27 -0.45 -4.81
N LEU A 59 7.22 -1.27 -4.74
CA LEU A 59 7.27 -2.63 -4.20
C LEU A 59 7.82 -3.65 -5.20
N GLU A 60 7.88 -3.30 -6.50
CA GLU A 60 8.26 -4.21 -7.60
C GLU A 60 7.34 -5.44 -7.70
N VAL A 61 6.03 -5.18 -7.59
CA VAL A 61 4.97 -6.20 -7.69
C VAL A 61 3.96 -5.83 -8.77
N ASN A 62 3.21 -6.82 -9.25
CA ASN A 62 2.12 -6.56 -10.17
C ASN A 62 0.92 -5.93 -9.44
N LEU A 63 0.13 -5.13 -10.14
CA LEU A 63 -1.04 -4.43 -9.56
C LEU A 63 -2.02 -5.40 -8.89
N HIS A 64 -2.27 -6.56 -9.50
CA HIS A 64 -3.21 -7.55 -8.97
C HIS A 64 -2.77 -8.11 -7.61
N GLU A 65 -1.48 -8.04 -7.27
CA GLU A 65 -0.96 -8.48 -5.97
C GLU A 65 -1.26 -7.47 -4.85
N LEU A 66 -1.66 -6.25 -5.20
CA LEU A 66 -2.14 -5.22 -4.29
C LEU A 66 -3.67 -5.08 -4.31
N LEU A 67 -4.37 -5.81 -5.17
CA LEU A 67 -5.83 -5.78 -5.26
C LEU A 67 -6.43 -6.93 -4.42
N PRO A 68 -7.31 -6.63 -3.44
CA PRO A 68 -8.05 -7.67 -2.74
C PRO A 68 -8.94 -8.49 -3.68
N MET A 69 -9.09 -9.78 -3.40
CA MET A 69 -9.84 -10.73 -4.25
C MET A 69 -11.36 -10.69 -4.05
N SER A 70 -11.82 -10.13 -2.93
CA SER A 70 -13.23 -10.06 -2.54
C SER A 70 -13.52 -8.70 -1.92
N PHE A 71 -14.65 -8.12 -2.32
CA PHE A 71 -15.19 -6.88 -1.77
C PHE A 71 -16.63 -7.20 -1.37
N ASP A 72 -16.91 -7.26 -0.07
CA ASP A 72 -18.28 -7.34 0.46
C ASP A 72 -18.91 -5.93 0.51
#